data_AF-A0A811N0U0-F1
#
_entry.id   AF-A0A811N0U0-F1
#
_cell.length_a   1.000
_cell.length_b   1.000
_cell.length_c   1.000
_cell.angle_alpha   90.00
_cell.angle_beta   90.00
_cell.angle_gamma   90.00
#
_symmetry.space_group_name_H-M   'P 1'
#
loop_
_entity.id
_entity.type
_entity.pdbx_description
1 polymer ?
#
loop_
_entity_poly.entity_id
_entity_poly.type
_entity_poly.pdbx_seq_one_letter_code
_entity_poly.pdbx_strand_id
1 'polypeptide(L)'
;MPRIMTQELLLQQQQTPMTTTKAVKEEAVRRAYLRTDADFSTSSAGGACCVTTLLREGRLVVSNACDCRAVLCRAGKANPLTSDHRVSCEDERRRIESQGGFVVDCRGTWRVQGSLAVSRGISDGHLKPWVLAEPDTTTLPVDASCEFLVLASDGLWDKVDAQEAVDVARPLCCTGSQQLPPRPAGGWSSWRRPEAPPTISPSSLSVYRR
;
A
#
# COMPACT_ATOMS: atom_id res chain seq x y z
N MET A 1 -28.01 20.94 -47.09
CA MET A 1 -26.92 20.09 -46.56
C MET A 1 -26.05 20.98 -45.67
N PRO A 2 -26.03 20.73 -44.35
CA PRO A 2 -24.77 20.21 -43.79
C PRO A 2 -25.00 19.08 -42.78
N ARG A 3 -24.45 17.91 -43.10
CA ARG A 3 -23.94 16.94 -42.12
C ARG A 3 -22.55 17.42 -41.73
N ILE A 4 -22.19 17.31 -40.45
CA ILE A 4 -20.84 17.34 -39.81
C ILE A 4 -20.97 18.12 -38.49
N MET A 5 -21.74 17.60 -37.53
CA MET A 5 -21.62 18.04 -36.12
C MET A 5 -22.04 16.96 -35.12
N THR A 6 -22.20 15.71 -35.56
CA THR A 6 -22.74 14.64 -34.70
C THR A 6 -21.72 13.57 -34.32
N GLN A 7 -20.54 13.50 -34.94
CA GLN A 7 -19.52 12.50 -34.57
C GLN A 7 -18.58 12.96 -33.44
N GLU A 8 -18.28 14.25 -33.28
CA GLU A 8 -17.41 14.72 -32.18
C GLU A 8 -18.14 14.77 -30.82
N LEU A 9 -19.45 15.03 -30.80
CA LEU A 9 -20.26 15.00 -29.58
C LEU A 9 -20.47 13.59 -29.03
N LEU A 10 -20.47 12.55 -29.89
CA LEU A 10 -20.58 11.15 -29.45
C LEU A 10 -19.29 10.63 -28.81
N LEU A 11 -18.12 11.16 -29.21
CA LEU A 11 -16.83 10.81 -28.60
C LEU A 11 -16.63 11.48 -27.23
N GLN A 12 -17.23 12.65 -26.98
CA GLN A 12 -17.18 13.30 -25.67
C GLN A 12 -18.13 12.68 -24.62
N GLN A 13 -19.14 11.93 -25.05
CA GLN A 13 -20.10 11.25 -24.16
C GLN A 13 -19.68 9.84 -23.71
N GLN A 14 -18.61 9.26 -24.28
CA GLN A 14 -18.13 7.93 -23.88
C GLN A 14 -17.00 7.94 -22.83
N GLN A 15 -16.36 9.09 -22.58
CA GLN A 15 -15.23 9.20 -21.63
C GLN A 15 -15.60 9.76 -20.23
N THR A 16 -16.87 10.10 -19.98
CA THR A 16 -17.25 11.03 -18.89
C THR A 16 -17.84 10.44 -17.59
N PRO A 17 -18.28 9.18 -17.45
CA PRO A 17 -18.64 8.64 -16.12
C PRO A 17 -17.45 7.99 -15.37
N MET A 18 -16.60 7.21 -16.05
CA MET A 18 -15.54 6.43 -15.38
C MET A 18 -14.43 7.28 -14.75
N THR A 19 -14.01 8.35 -15.42
CA THR A 19 -12.93 9.23 -14.96
C THR A 19 -13.35 9.99 -13.71
N THR A 20 -14.61 10.44 -13.68
CA THR A 20 -15.24 11.12 -12.54
C THR A 20 -15.37 10.19 -11.34
N THR A 21 -15.83 8.95 -11.54
CA THR A 21 -15.93 7.98 -10.44
C THR A 21 -14.56 7.56 -9.89
N LYS A 22 -13.55 7.43 -10.75
CA LYS A 22 -12.16 7.17 -10.33
C LYS A 22 -11.65 8.32 -9.46
N ALA A 23 -11.69 9.55 -9.96
CA ALA A 23 -11.19 10.73 -9.25
C ALA A 23 -11.92 10.94 -7.91
N VAL A 24 -13.23 10.73 -7.85
CA VAL A 24 -14.00 10.82 -6.60
C VAL A 24 -13.56 9.78 -5.56
N LYS A 25 -13.30 8.54 -5.98
CA LYS A 25 -12.83 7.47 -5.09
C LYS A 25 -11.41 7.76 -4.57
N GLU A 26 -10.52 8.18 -5.46
CA GLU A 26 -9.14 8.55 -5.10
C GLU A 26 -9.13 9.74 -4.13
N GLU A 27 -9.93 10.78 -4.39
CA GLU A 27 -10.08 11.93 -3.50
C GLU A 27 -10.68 11.55 -2.14
N ALA A 28 -11.65 10.63 -2.11
CA ALA A 28 -12.22 10.15 -0.86
C ALA A 28 -11.17 9.43 0.01
N VAL A 29 -10.34 8.57 -0.59
CA VAL A 29 -9.25 7.90 0.12
C VAL A 29 -8.18 8.90 0.58
N ARG A 30 -7.79 9.84 -0.29
CA ARG A 30 -6.87 10.92 0.05
C ARG A 30 -7.35 11.73 1.27
N ARG A 31 -8.61 12.15 1.28
CA ARG A 31 -9.22 12.85 2.43
C ARG A 31 -9.26 11.99 3.68
N ALA A 32 -9.48 10.68 3.56
CA ALA A 32 -9.45 9.79 4.71
C ALA A 32 -8.06 9.77 5.35
N TYR A 33 -7.00 9.64 4.57
CA TYR A 33 -5.61 9.68 5.07
C TYR A 33 -5.31 11.01 5.77
N LEU A 34 -5.62 12.13 5.14
CA LEU A 34 -5.35 13.46 5.71
C LEU A 34 -6.18 13.74 6.96
N ARG A 35 -7.43 13.24 7.00
CA ARG A 35 -8.26 13.37 8.20
C ARG A 35 -7.71 12.54 9.34
N THR A 36 -7.35 11.29 9.09
CA THR A 36 -6.71 10.42 10.09
C THR A 36 -5.41 11.05 10.59
N ASP A 37 -4.58 11.58 9.69
CA ASP A 37 -3.36 12.31 10.08
C ASP A 37 -3.66 13.48 11.01
N ALA A 38 -4.63 14.33 10.66
CA ALA A 38 -5.01 15.45 11.50
C ALA A 38 -5.48 15.00 12.89
N ASP A 39 -6.31 13.96 12.95
CA ASP A 39 -6.86 13.42 14.21
C ASP A 39 -5.75 12.87 15.13
N PHE A 40 -4.65 12.33 14.57
CA PHE A 40 -3.53 11.76 15.33
C PHE A 40 -2.29 12.67 15.45
N SER A 41 -2.19 13.75 14.67
CA SER A 41 -1.03 14.66 14.61
C SER A 41 -0.70 15.35 15.94
N THR A 42 -1.68 15.49 16.83
CA THR A 42 -1.52 16.10 18.16
C THR A 42 -0.99 15.13 19.20
N SER A 43 -0.93 13.83 18.89
CA SER A 43 -0.40 12.82 19.80
C SER A 43 1.12 12.76 19.71
N SER A 44 1.80 12.66 20.86
CA SER A 44 3.26 12.48 20.94
C SER A 44 3.70 11.03 20.72
N ALA A 45 2.80 10.15 20.26
CA ALA A 45 2.96 8.70 20.30
C ALA A 45 3.67 8.09 19.07
N GLY A 46 4.32 8.90 18.24
CA GLY A 46 4.95 8.47 16.98
C GLY A 46 3.96 8.38 15.82
N GLY A 47 4.39 7.77 14.72
CA GLY A 47 3.59 7.59 13.51
C GLY A 47 3.40 6.14 13.09
N ALA A 48 2.63 5.98 12.02
CA ALA A 48 2.27 4.68 11.47
C ALA A 48 2.38 4.66 9.94
N CYS A 49 2.94 3.56 9.43
CA CYS A 49 2.85 3.22 8.02
C CYS A 49 1.44 2.80 7.64
N CYS A 50 1.00 3.19 6.45
CA CYS A 50 -0.33 2.86 5.97
C CYS A 50 -0.31 2.43 4.50
N VAL A 51 -0.84 1.24 4.24
CA VAL A 51 -1.23 0.77 2.91
C VAL A 51 -2.67 0.28 3.00
N THR A 52 -3.52 0.70 2.07
CA THR A 52 -4.95 0.40 2.09
C THR A 52 -5.43 -0.06 0.73
N THR A 53 -6.41 -0.96 0.74
CA THR A 53 -7.03 -1.49 -0.48
C THR A 53 -8.54 -1.46 -0.35
N LEU A 54 -9.22 -0.91 -1.35
CA LEU A 54 -10.68 -0.89 -1.45
C LEU A 54 -11.11 -1.61 -2.73
N LEU A 55 -11.82 -2.72 -2.58
CA LEU A 55 -12.45 -3.43 -3.69
C LEU A 55 -13.93 -3.05 -3.74
N ARG A 56 -14.35 -2.33 -4.79
CA ARG A 56 -15.75 -1.92 -4.96
C ARG A 56 -16.11 -1.80 -6.44
N GLU A 57 -17.25 -2.38 -6.83
CA GLU A 57 -17.79 -2.33 -8.20
C GLU A 57 -16.77 -2.84 -9.25
N GLY A 58 -16.09 -3.95 -8.94
CA GLY A 58 -15.09 -4.54 -9.85
C GLY A 58 -13.82 -3.69 -10.03
N ARG A 59 -13.61 -2.68 -9.19
CA ARG A 59 -12.40 -1.85 -9.20
C ARG A 59 -11.65 -1.98 -7.89
N LEU A 60 -10.34 -2.10 -7.99
CA LEU A 60 -9.42 -2.10 -6.86
C LEU A 60 -8.75 -0.72 -6.80
N VAL A 61 -8.91 -0.04 -5.68
CA VAL A 61 -8.20 1.20 -5.33
C VAL A 61 -7.16 0.83 -4.28
N VAL A 62 -5.90 1.12 -4.55
CA VAL A 62 -4.77 0.85 -3.64
C VAL A 62 -4.07 2.16 -3.35
N SER A 63 -3.87 2.46 -2.07
CA SER A 63 -3.22 3.69 -1.63
C SER A 63 -2.12 3.36 -0.63
N ASN A 64 -0.99 4.05 -0.73
CA ASN A 64 0.18 3.84 0.14
C ASN A 64 0.76 5.17 0.61
N ALA A 65 1.09 5.25 1.89
CA ALA A 65 1.84 6.34 2.50
C ALA A 65 2.87 5.77 3.49
N CYS A 66 3.78 4.91 3.01
CA CYS A 66 4.98 4.47 3.73
C CYS A 66 5.87 3.61 2.81
N ASP A 67 6.74 2.80 3.41
CA ASP A 67 7.49 1.71 2.78
C ASP A 67 6.78 0.34 2.79
N CYS A 68 5.50 0.30 3.19
CA CYS A 68 4.63 -0.84 2.94
C CYS A 68 4.41 -1.03 1.42
N ARG A 69 4.09 -2.26 1.01
CA ARG A 69 3.85 -2.56 -0.40
C ARG A 69 2.65 -3.48 -0.62
N ALA A 70 1.91 -3.18 -1.69
CA ALA A 70 0.84 -4.00 -2.22
C ALA A 70 1.27 -4.64 -3.54
N VAL A 71 1.18 -5.96 -3.63
CA VAL A 71 1.55 -6.73 -4.84
C VAL A 71 0.37 -7.60 -5.26
N LEU A 72 -0.12 -7.37 -6.48
CA LEU A 72 -1.18 -8.17 -7.11
C LEU A 72 -0.56 -9.38 -7.81
N CYS A 73 -1.08 -10.57 -7.53
CA CYS A 73 -0.85 -11.72 -8.39
C CYS A 73 -1.82 -11.66 -9.58
N ARG A 74 -1.27 -11.49 -10.78
CA ARG A 74 -2.02 -11.51 -12.04
C ARG A 74 -1.50 -12.63 -12.93
N ALA A 75 -2.33 -13.64 -13.20
CA ALA A 75 -1.99 -14.83 -13.98
C ALA A 75 -0.66 -15.47 -13.53
N GLY A 76 -0.45 -15.58 -12.21
CA GLY A 76 0.76 -16.13 -11.60
C GLY A 76 1.97 -15.20 -11.58
N LYS A 77 1.85 -13.95 -12.04
CA LYS A 77 2.94 -12.97 -12.03
C LYS A 77 2.70 -11.88 -11.01
N ALA A 78 3.77 -11.50 -10.31
CA ALA A 78 3.74 -10.38 -9.38
C ALA A 78 3.66 -9.04 -10.12
N ASN A 79 2.68 -8.23 -9.73
CA ASN A 79 2.46 -6.88 -10.23
C ASN A 79 2.40 -5.92 -9.04
N PRO A 80 3.50 -5.24 -8.69
CA PRO A 80 3.50 -4.20 -7.66
C PRO A 80 2.53 -3.08 -8.03
N LEU A 81 1.63 -2.73 -7.10
CA LEU A 81 0.61 -1.69 -7.29
C LEU A 81 0.97 -0.37 -6.61
N THR A 82 1.98 -0.39 -5.74
CA THR A 82 2.45 0.75 -4.95
C THR A 82 3.96 0.90 -5.08
N SER A 83 4.45 2.12 -4.87
CA SER A 83 5.87 2.42 -4.72
C SER A 83 6.17 2.69 -3.25
N ASP A 84 7.33 2.24 -2.79
CA ASP A 84 7.77 2.46 -1.41
C ASP A 84 8.25 3.91 -1.22
N HIS A 85 7.78 4.56 -0.16
CA HIS A 85 8.16 5.93 0.21
C HIS A 85 9.28 5.94 1.26
N ARG A 86 10.49 5.65 0.81
CA ARG A 86 11.71 5.67 1.64
C ARG A 86 12.50 6.95 1.37
N VAL A 87 13.24 7.42 2.39
CA VAL A 87 14.14 8.59 2.23
C VAL A 87 15.32 8.28 1.30
N SER A 88 15.64 7.00 1.08
CA SER A 88 16.62 6.58 0.09
C SER A 88 16.15 6.84 -1.35
N CYS A 89 14.85 7.00 -1.59
CA CYS A 89 14.30 7.35 -2.90
C CYS A 89 14.65 8.81 -3.22
N GLU A 90 15.31 9.01 -4.37
CA GLU A 90 15.88 10.31 -4.72
C GLU A 90 14.84 11.44 -4.82
N ASP A 91 13.66 11.13 -5.36
CA ASP A 91 12.58 12.10 -5.51
C ASP A 91 11.99 12.53 -4.16
N GLU A 92 11.84 11.60 -3.22
CA GLU A 92 11.39 11.91 -1.85
C GLU A 92 12.45 12.71 -1.09
N ARG A 93 13.74 12.38 -1.26
CA ARG A 93 14.86 13.16 -0.68
C ARG A 93 14.85 14.60 -1.20
N ARG A 94 14.81 14.78 -2.53
CA ARG A 94 14.75 16.11 -3.16
C ARG A 94 13.54 16.91 -2.67
N ARG A 95 12.39 16.25 -2.54
CA ARG A 95 11.16 16.87 -2.00
C ARG A 95 11.37 17.38 -0.57
N ILE A 96 11.98 16.59 0.31
CA ILE A 96 12.25 16.99 1.70
C ILE A 96 13.21 18.18 1.76
N GLU A 97 14.31 18.11 1.03
CA GLU A 97 15.35 19.16 1.01
C GLU A 97 14.84 20.49 0.44
N SER A 98 14.03 20.44 -0.63
CA SER A 98 13.41 21.64 -1.22
C SER A 98 12.42 22.35 -0.29
N GLN A 99 11.91 21.66 0.74
CA GLN A 99 11.05 22.22 1.78
C GLN A 99 11.85 22.64 3.03
N GLY A 100 13.18 22.78 2.92
CA GLY A 100 14.06 23.18 4.01
C GLY A 100 14.28 22.10 5.07
N GLY A 101 13.86 20.86 4.81
CA GLY A 101 14.25 19.72 5.63
C GLY A 101 15.67 19.28 5.31
N PHE A 102 16.26 18.47 6.18
CA PHE A 102 17.51 17.78 5.85
C PHE A 102 17.35 16.29 6.02
N VAL A 103 18.14 15.55 5.24
CA VAL A 103 18.28 14.11 5.36
C VAL A 103 19.71 13.76 5.73
N VAL A 104 19.88 12.72 6.54
CA VAL A 104 21.21 12.25 6.95
C VAL A 104 21.31 10.77 6.65
N ASP A 105 22.42 10.35 6.06
CA ASP A 105 22.78 8.94 6.00
C ASP A 105 23.37 8.50 7.35
N CYS A 106 22.61 7.69 8.08
CA CYS A 106 23.02 7.08 9.32
C CYS A 106 23.41 5.62 9.07
N ARG A 107 24.68 5.38 8.72
CA ARG A 107 25.26 4.03 8.51
C ARG A 107 24.54 3.22 7.42
N GLY A 108 24.26 3.84 6.28
CA GLY A 108 23.58 3.22 5.14
C GLY A 108 22.06 3.34 5.19
N THR A 109 21.50 4.03 6.18
CA THR A 109 20.05 4.29 6.29
C THR A 109 19.79 5.79 6.29
N TRP A 110 19.16 6.27 5.23
CA TRP A 110 18.76 7.68 5.11
C TRP A 110 17.60 7.99 6.05
N ARG A 111 17.70 9.10 6.79
CA ARG A 111 16.68 9.53 7.76
C ARG A 111 16.33 11.01 7.63
N VAL A 112 15.04 11.33 7.67
CA VAL A 112 14.51 12.71 7.76
C VAL A 112 14.84 13.26 9.13
N GLN A 113 15.49 14.43 9.18
CA GLN A 113 15.90 15.08 10.43
C GLN A 113 16.75 14.17 11.34
N GLY A 114 17.42 13.16 10.76
CA GLY A 114 18.13 12.11 11.51
C GLY A 114 17.25 11.10 12.27
N SER A 115 15.92 11.20 12.18
CA SER A 115 14.97 10.41 12.98
C SER A 115 14.35 9.25 12.19
N LEU A 116 13.62 9.54 11.10
CA LEU A 116 12.71 8.57 10.46
C LEU A 116 13.20 8.16 9.06
N ALA A 117 13.16 6.86 8.74
CA ALA A 117 13.65 6.31 7.46
C ALA A 117 12.63 6.33 6.31
N VAL A 118 11.36 6.58 6.63
CA VAL A 118 10.26 6.75 5.67
C VAL A 118 9.97 8.22 5.45
N SER A 119 9.51 8.57 4.24
CA SER A 119 9.23 9.96 3.86
C SER A 119 7.74 10.31 3.90
N ARG A 120 6.89 9.31 4.11
CA ARG A 120 5.43 9.44 4.21
C ARG A 120 4.90 8.53 5.33
N GLY A 121 3.82 8.95 5.97
CA GLY A 121 3.24 8.28 7.13
C GLY A 121 2.10 9.08 7.76
N ILE A 122 1.30 8.40 8.57
CA ILE A 122 0.24 9.01 9.37
C ILE A 122 0.82 9.42 10.73
N SER A 123 0.40 10.57 11.25
CA SER A 123 0.94 11.22 12.44
C SER A 123 2.37 11.73 12.20
N ASP A 124 3.33 11.48 13.09
CA ASP A 124 4.67 12.08 13.07
C ASP A 124 4.64 13.62 13.01
N GLY A 125 3.76 14.23 13.82
CA GLY A 125 3.55 15.69 13.85
C GLY A 125 4.84 16.51 13.96
N HIS A 126 5.82 16.02 14.73
CA HIS A 126 7.13 16.66 14.92
C HIS A 126 8.02 16.69 13.66
N LEU A 127 7.70 15.88 12.64
CA LEU A 127 8.41 15.83 11.35
C LEU A 127 7.60 16.44 10.21
N LYS A 128 6.44 17.02 10.50
CA LYS A 128 5.69 17.82 9.52
C LYS A 128 6.44 19.15 9.27
N PRO A 129 6.53 19.62 8.02
CA PRO A 129 5.82 19.15 6.83
C PRO A 129 6.57 18.08 5.99
N TRP A 130 7.74 17.61 6.43
CA TRP A 130 8.60 16.74 5.61
C TRP A 130 8.04 15.32 5.40
N VAL A 131 7.40 14.76 6.43
CA VAL A 131 6.73 13.46 6.38
C VAL A 131 5.25 13.64 6.01
N LEU A 132 4.90 13.32 4.76
CA LEU A 132 3.55 13.55 4.25
C LEU A 132 2.59 12.42 4.61
N ALA A 133 1.36 12.76 4.95
CA ALA A 133 0.29 11.76 5.09
C ALA A 133 -0.47 11.50 3.78
N GLU A 134 -0.20 12.30 2.74
CA GLU A 134 -0.85 12.13 1.45
C GLU A 134 -0.37 10.86 0.75
N PRO A 135 -1.28 9.92 0.43
CA PRO A 135 -0.91 8.67 -0.18
C PRO A 135 -0.80 8.78 -1.71
N ASP A 136 0.10 8.00 -2.28
CA ASP A 136 0.03 7.69 -3.71
C ASP A 136 -1.05 6.63 -3.94
N THR A 137 -1.94 6.88 -4.91
CA THR A 137 -3.10 6.02 -5.17
C THR A 137 -3.12 5.49 -6.60
N THR A 138 -3.31 4.18 -6.72
CA THR A 138 -3.45 3.44 -7.98
C THR A 138 -4.84 2.80 -8.04
N THR A 139 -5.60 3.07 -9.10
CA THR A 139 -6.89 2.41 -9.35
C THR A 139 -6.84 1.57 -10.62
N LEU A 140 -7.26 0.31 -10.52
CA LEU A 140 -7.35 -0.60 -11.67
C LEU A 140 -8.66 -1.42 -11.67
N PRO A 141 -9.14 -1.85 -12.85
CA PRO A 141 -10.20 -2.84 -12.94
C PRO A 141 -9.70 -4.22 -12.50
N VAL A 142 -10.57 -4.98 -11.86
CA VAL A 142 -10.34 -6.38 -11.49
C VAL A 142 -10.99 -7.26 -12.54
N ASP A 143 -10.18 -8.11 -13.15
CA ASP A 143 -10.60 -9.11 -14.15
C ASP A 143 -10.34 -10.53 -13.62
N ALA A 144 -10.65 -11.54 -14.44
CA ALA A 144 -10.46 -12.94 -14.08
C ALA A 144 -8.98 -13.35 -13.95
N SER A 145 -8.04 -12.54 -14.44
CA SER A 145 -6.60 -12.81 -14.31
C SER A 145 -6.06 -12.38 -12.95
N CYS A 146 -6.79 -11.55 -12.20
CA CYS A 146 -6.43 -11.11 -10.86
C CYS A 146 -6.75 -12.22 -9.84
N GLU A 147 -5.71 -12.88 -9.30
CA GLU A 147 -5.87 -14.07 -8.44
C GLU A 147 -5.97 -13.70 -6.95
N PHE A 148 -5.00 -12.96 -6.42
CA PHE A 148 -4.96 -12.51 -5.02
C PHE A 148 -4.04 -11.30 -4.85
N LEU A 149 -4.11 -10.65 -3.69
CA LEU A 149 -3.32 -9.48 -3.33
C LEU A 149 -2.52 -9.74 -2.06
N VAL A 150 -1.24 -9.38 -2.06
CA VAL A 150 -0.36 -9.43 -0.89
C VAL A 150 -0.14 -8.00 -0.40
N LEU A 151 -0.50 -7.76 0.86
CA LEU A 151 -0.21 -6.53 1.58
C LEU A 151 0.73 -6.87 2.73
N ALA A 152 1.90 -6.23 2.76
CA ALA A 152 2.85 -6.42 3.85
C ALA A 152 3.70 -5.16 4.07
N SER A 153 4.33 -5.11 5.24
CA SER A 153 5.32 -4.09 5.58
C SER A 153 6.72 -4.48 5.07
N ASP A 154 7.65 -3.55 5.20
CA ASP A 154 9.10 -3.72 5.00
C ASP A 154 9.68 -5.00 5.63
N GLY A 155 9.17 -5.45 6.77
CA GLY A 155 9.58 -6.69 7.42
C GLY A 155 9.51 -7.95 6.53
N LEU A 156 8.59 -7.97 5.55
CA LEU A 156 8.59 -8.97 4.47
C LEU A 156 9.41 -8.51 3.27
N TRP A 157 9.13 -7.30 2.77
CA TRP A 157 9.63 -6.84 1.48
C TRP A 157 11.13 -6.52 1.45
N ASP A 158 11.78 -6.40 2.61
CA ASP A 158 13.23 -6.27 2.72
C ASP A 158 13.98 -7.61 2.58
N LYS A 159 13.26 -8.73 2.57
CA LYS A 159 13.83 -10.08 2.56
C LYS A 159 13.30 -10.98 1.44
N VAL A 160 12.12 -10.66 0.92
CA VAL A 160 11.42 -11.50 -0.05
C VAL A 160 11.04 -10.68 -1.27
N ASP A 161 11.42 -11.17 -2.44
CA ASP A 161 11.06 -10.55 -3.71
C ASP A 161 9.56 -10.71 -4.01
N ALA A 162 9.01 -9.76 -4.78
CA ALA A 162 7.58 -9.75 -5.09
C ALA A 162 7.10 -11.04 -5.78
N GLN A 163 7.90 -11.58 -6.71
CA GLN A 163 7.56 -12.82 -7.41
C GLN A 163 7.69 -14.03 -6.49
N GLU A 164 8.72 -14.07 -5.63
CA GLU A 164 8.89 -15.15 -4.65
C GLU A 164 7.70 -15.23 -3.69
N ALA A 165 7.25 -14.08 -3.16
CA ALA A 165 6.06 -14.02 -2.32
C ALA A 165 4.81 -14.53 -3.03
N VAL A 166 4.63 -14.20 -4.31
CA VAL A 166 3.52 -14.70 -5.13
C VAL A 166 3.62 -16.21 -5.36
N ASP A 167 4.81 -16.73 -5.67
CA ASP A 167 5.01 -18.15 -5.94
C ASP A 167 4.74 -19.01 -4.69
N VAL A 168 5.08 -18.50 -3.50
CA VAL A 168 4.78 -19.15 -2.21
C VAL A 168 3.30 -19.05 -1.85
N ALA A 169 2.67 -17.89 -2.05
CA ALA A 169 1.28 -17.67 -1.64
C ALA A 169 0.26 -18.32 -2.60
N ARG A 170 0.59 -18.43 -3.90
CA ARG A 170 -0.34 -18.85 -4.95
C ARG A 170 -0.90 -20.26 -4.74
N PRO A 171 -0.12 -21.30 -4.39
CA PRO A 171 -0.67 -22.61 -4.07
C PRO A 171 -1.71 -22.55 -2.96
N LEU A 172 -1.47 -21.76 -1.90
CA LEU A 172 -2.37 -21.62 -0.74
C LEU A 172 -3.67 -20.88 -1.09
N CYS A 173 -3.58 -19.91 -2.00
CA CYS A 173 -4.72 -19.09 -2.41
C CYS A 173 -5.57 -19.74 -3.50
N CYS A 174 -4.95 -20.52 -4.40
CA CYS A 174 -5.59 -21.04 -5.62
C CYS A 174 -5.91 -22.55 -5.59
N THR A 175 -5.36 -23.33 -4.66
CA THR A 175 -5.90 -24.68 -4.39
C THR A 175 -7.11 -24.59 -3.47
N GLY A 176 -8.24 -25.15 -3.92
CA GLY A 176 -9.44 -25.29 -3.10
C GLY A 176 -9.13 -26.12 -1.85
N SER A 177 -9.48 -25.59 -0.68
CA SER A 177 -9.59 -26.33 0.58
C SER A 177 -8.46 -27.33 0.90
N GLN A 178 -7.22 -26.85 1.08
CA GLN A 178 -6.42 -27.45 2.14
C GLN A 178 -6.95 -26.88 3.45
N GLN A 179 -7.59 -27.75 4.23
CA GLN A 179 -8.08 -27.49 5.57
C GLN A 179 -6.93 -26.81 6.33
N LEU A 180 -7.07 -25.53 6.66
CA LEU A 180 -6.18 -24.90 7.63
C LEU A 180 -6.15 -25.83 8.85
N PRO A 181 -4.97 -26.15 9.43
CA PRO A 181 -4.94 -26.99 10.62
C PRO A 181 -5.93 -26.42 11.65
N PRO A 182 -6.70 -27.28 12.34
CA PRO A 182 -7.73 -26.83 13.26
C PRO A 182 -7.14 -25.81 14.21
N ARG A 183 -7.82 -24.66 14.39
CA ARG A 183 -7.40 -23.64 15.35
C ARG A 183 -7.12 -24.35 16.69
N PRO A 184 -5.95 -24.18 17.30
CA PRO A 184 -5.71 -24.73 18.63
C PRO A 184 -6.83 -24.23 19.55
N ALA A 185 -7.39 -25.14 20.35
CA ALA A 185 -8.62 -24.91 21.12
C ALA A 185 -8.47 -23.88 22.27
N GLY A 186 -7.33 -23.22 22.40
CA GLY A 186 -7.17 -22.07 23.28
C GLY A 186 -7.20 -20.78 22.47
N GLY A 187 -7.86 -19.76 23.01
CA GLY A 187 -7.76 -18.40 22.49
C GLY A 187 -6.32 -17.93 22.39
N TRP A 188 -6.12 -16.66 22.00
CA TRP A 188 -4.80 -16.10 21.70
C TRP A 188 -3.76 -16.25 22.85
N SER A 189 -4.23 -16.57 24.06
CA SER A 189 -3.45 -16.92 25.25
C SER A 189 -2.76 -18.29 25.23
N SER A 190 -3.04 -19.21 24.29
CA SER A 190 -2.44 -20.56 24.26
C SER A 190 -1.46 -20.82 23.13
N TRP A 191 -1.10 -19.81 22.33
CA TRP A 191 0.00 -19.93 21.37
C TRP A 191 1.31 -20.10 22.14
N ARG A 192 1.81 -21.34 22.24
CA ARG A 192 3.22 -21.59 22.57
C ARG A 192 4.03 -21.54 21.29
N ARG A 193 5.16 -20.83 21.35
CA ARG A 193 6.19 -20.80 20.30
C ARG A 193 6.45 -22.24 19.83
N PRO A 194 6.37 -22.56 18.53
CA PRO A 194 7.23 -23.58 17.98
C PRO A 194 8.66 -23.18 18.32
N GLU A 195 9.50 -24.10 18.78
CA GLU A 195 10.94 -23.84 18.84
C GLU A 195 11.37 -23.42 17.43
N ALA A 196 11.72 -22.15 17.30
CA ALA A 196 12.04 -21.55 16.03
C ALA A 196 13.38 -22.13 15.55
N PRO A 197 13.52 -22.58 14.28
CA PRO A 197 14.79 -22.36 13.61
C PRO A 197 15.05 -20.83 13.63
N PRO A 198 16.29 -20.39 13.86
CA PRO A 198 16.55 -19.01 14.21
C PRO A 198 16.15 -18.10 13.05
N THR A 199 15.50 -16.98 13.42
CA THR A 199 15.16 -15.81 12.59
C THR A 199 13.93 -15.93 11.67
N ILE A 200 12.78 -15.44 12.15
CA ILE A 200 11.85 -14.49 11.48
C ILE A 200 10.73 -14.19 12.51
N SER A 201 10.44 -12.91 12.78
CA SER A 201 9.39 -12.49 13.72
C SER A 201 8.03 -12.39 13.01
N PRO A 202 6.91 -12.88 13.59
CA PRO A 202 5.62 -12.86 12.94
C PRO A 202 4.83 -11.58 13.31
N SER A 203 4.80 -10.59 12.43
CA SER A 203 3.92 -9.41 12.62
C SER A 203 3.37 -8.74 11.35
N SER A 204 3.45 -9.33 10.15
CA SER A 204 3.12 -8.55 8.93
C SER A 204 2.56 -9.33 7.74
N LEU A 205 1.56 -10.20 7.92
CA LEU A 205 0.88 -10.83 6.78
C LEU A 205 -0.64 -10.87 6.95
N SER A 206 -1.32 -10.03 6.18
CA SER A 206 -2.77 -10.08 6.00
C SER A 206 -3.06 -10.54 4.57
N VAL A 207 -3.45 -11.81 4.43
CA VAL A 207 -3.89 -12.39 3.15
C VAL A 207 -5.42 -12.29 3.09
N TYR A 208 -5.94 -11.54 2.12
CA TYR A 208 -7.38 -11.46 1.87
C TYR A 208 -7.78 -12.45 0.77
N ARG A 209 -8.73 -13.34 1.06
CA ARG A 209 -9.30 -14.31 0.10
C ARG A 209 -10.76 -13.95 -0.17
N ARG A 210 -11.24 -14.16 -1.40
CA ARG A 210 -12.68 -14.18 -1.72
C ARG A 210 -13.37 -15.33 -0.99
#